data_AF-A0A7C3ZAT2-F1
#
_entry.id   AF-A0A7C3ZAT2-F1
#
_cell.length_a   1.000
_cell.length_b   1.000
_cell.length_c   1.000
_cell.angle_alpha   90.00
_cell.angle_beta   90.00
_cell.angle_gamma   90.00
#
_symmetry.space_group_name_H-M   'P 1'
#
loop_
_entity.id
_entity.type
_entity.pdbx_description
1 polymer ?
#
loop_
_entity_poly.entity_id
_entity_poly.type
_entity_poly.pdbx_seq_one_letter_code
_entity_poly.pdbx_strand_id
1 'polypeptide(L)'
;MPSKKRAPVPNESKTLSDLRLAEVMKKFSRAGIVLAAESDVERKLLNTSGTVVIKFWDGKMHLAEEAFAEVAKKLGDDIKFVCVQTRRRSLKEKYNLRVSPTYIFFEDGKEKSRIEGPSPSEALEVWCEIHSS
;
A
#
# COMPACT_ATOMS: atom_id res chain seq x y z
N MET A 1 -11.35 56.33 -12.30
CA MET A 1 -11.34 55.01 -12.99
C MET A 1 -11.43 53.91 -11.94
N PRO A 2 -12.43 53.02 -11.96
CA PRO A 2 -12.55 51.97 -10.96
C PRO A 2 -11.70 50.74 -11.33
N SER A 3 -10.79 50.35 -10.44
CA SER A 3 -10.02 49.12 -10.54
C SER A 3 -10.95 47.91 -10.42
N LYS A 4 -11.08 47.14 -11.51
CA LYS A 4 -11.82 45.88 -11.53
C LYS A 4 -11.21 44.90 -10.50
N LYS A 5 -11.97 44.52 -9.47
CA LYS A 5 -11.65 43.37 -8.62
C LYS A 5 -11.55 42.12 -9.51
N ARG A 6 -10.39 41.47 -9.56
CA ARG A 6 -10.25 40.16 -10.22
C ARG A 6 -11.02 39.13 -9.39
N ALA A 7 -11.87 38.35 -10.05
CA ALA A 7 -12.48 37.17 -9.45
C ALA A 7 -11.37 36.15 -9.11
N PRO A 8 -11.54 35.34 -8.05
CA PRO A 8 -10.60 34.26 -7.77
C PRO A 8 -10.64 33.24 -8.91
N VAL A 9 -9.45 32.89 -9.42
CA VAL A 9 -9.28 31.84 -10.42
C VAL A 9 -9.62 30.50 -9.76
N PRO A 10 -10.50 29.65 -10.32
CA PRO A 10 -10.73 28.31 -9.80
C PRO A 10 -9.41 27.53 -9.79
N ASN A 11 -9.07 26.89 -8.68
CA ASN A 11 -7.85 26.10 -8.54
C ASN A 11 -7.97 24.78 -9.32
N GLU A 12 -7.81 24.82 -10.65
CA GLU A 12 -7.81 23.67 -11.57
C GLU A 12 -6.45 22.95 -11.62
N SER A 13 -5.88 22.59 -10.46
CA SER A 13 -4.62 21.84 -10.45
C SER A 13 -4.65 20.64 -9.51
N LYS A 14 -5.63 19.76 -9.72
CA LYS A 14 -5.38 18.35 -9.41
C LYS A 14 -4.51 17.80 -10.54
N THR A 15 -3.24 17.53 -10.26
CA THR A 15 -2.34 16.98 -11.27
C THR A 15 -2.83 15.58 -11.70
N LEU A 16 -2.43 15.13 -12.90
CA LEU A 16 -2.70 13.75 -13.36
C LEU A 16 -2.22 12.70 -12.35
N SER A 17 -1.16 13.01 -11.61
CA SER A 17 -0.64 12.20 -10.51
C SER A 17 -1.59 12.16 -9.30
N ASP A 18 -2.21 13.28 -8.94
CA ASP A 18 -3.17 13.34 -7.82
C ASP A 18 -4.47 12.60 -8.14
N LEU A 19 -4.96 12.71 -9.38
CA LEU A 19 -6.16 12.00 -9.84
C LEU A 19 -5.92 10.48 -9.86
N ARG A 20 -4.74 10.04 -10.31
CA ARG A 20 -4.36 8.63 -10.30
C ARG A 20 -4.19 8.09 -8.89
N LEU A 21 -3.57 8.84 -7.99
CA LEU A 21 -3.42 8.45 -6.60
C LEU A 21 -4.80 8.32 -5.92
N ALA A 22 -5.73 9.24 -6.18
CA ALA A 22 -7.09 9.14 -5.66
C ALA A 22 -7.83 7.89 -6.17
N GLU A 23 -7.63 7.51 -7.43
CA GLU A 23 -8.24 6.29 -7.99
C GLU A 23 -7.65 5.02 -7.35
N VAL A 24 -6.33 4.98 -7.15
CA VAL A 24 -5.65 3.89 -6.42
C VAL A 24 -6.16 3.79 -4.98
N MET A 25 -6.26 4.92 -4.28
CA MET A 25 -6.79 4.97 -2.92
C MET A 25 -8.24 4.43 -2.86
N LYS A 26 -9.07 4.80 -3.83
CA LYS A 26 -10.45 4.31 -3.94
C LYS A 26 -10.49 2.82 -4.24
N LYS A 27 -9.62 2.31 -5.11
CA LYS A 27 -9.50 0.88 -5.43
C LYS A 27 -9.08 0.07 -4.20
N PHE A 28 -8.08 0.54 -3.47
CA PHE A 28 -7.61 -0.09 -2.23
C PHE A 28 -8.67 -0.10 -1.15
N SER A 29 -9.36 1.02 -0.93
CA SER A 29 -10.48 1.08 0.01
C SER A 29 -11.58 0.07 -0.34
N ARG A 30 -11.93 -0.08 -1.63
CA ARG A 30 -12.91 -1.09 -2.11
C ARG A 30 -12.43 -2.54 -1.97
N ALA A 31 -11.12 -2.76 -1.92
CA ALA A 31 -10.51 -4.08 -1.77
C ALA A 31 -10.21 -4.43 -0.31
N GLY A 32 -10.68 -3.64 0.67
CA GLY A 32 -10.37 -3.85 2.08
C GLY A 32 -8.91 -3.55 2.47
N ILE A 33 -8.12 -2.96 1.56
CA ILE A 33 -6.71 -2.64 1.83
C ILE A 33 -6.63 -1.40 2.70
N VAL A 34 -5.91 -1.53 3.81
CA VAL A 34 -5.61 -0.43 4.71
C VAL A 34 -4.41 0.36 4.19
N LEU A 35 -4.63 1.62 3.87
CA LEU A 35 -3.53 2.57 3.67
C LEU A 35 -2.97 2.98 5.03
N ALA A 36 -1.65 2.86 5.21
CA ALA A 36 -0.98 3.24 6.44
C ALA A 36 0.13 4.26 6.18
N ALA A 37 0.19 5.28 7.03
CA ALA A 37 1.36 6.12 7.11
C ALA A 37 2.53 5.32 7.69
N GLU A 38 3.74 5.68 7.28
CA GLU A 38 4.97 5.05 7.77
C GLU A 38 5.08 5.05 9.32
N SER A 39 4.51 6.05 10.00
CA SER A 39 4.56 6.17 11.48
C SER A 39 3.63 5.19 12.18
N ASP A 40 2.67 4.63 11.44
CA ASP A 40 1.68 3.72 11.98
C ASP A 40 2.02 2.26 11.70
N VAL A 41 3.05 1.98 10.88
CA VAL A 41 3.44 0.62 10.53
C VAL A 41 3.74 -0.20 11.78
N GLU A 42 4.55 0.33 12.68
CA GLU A 42 4.91 -0.37 13.93
C GLU A 42 3.69 -0.54 14.84
N ARG A 43 2.91 0.53 15.04
CA ARG A 43 1.69 0.46 15.87
C ARG A 43 0.69 -0.56 15.32
N LYS A 44 0.55 -0.63 13.98
CA LYS A 44 -0.36 -1.56 13.32
C LYS A 44 0.20 -2.98 13.31
N LEU A 45 1.50 -3.20 13.16
CA LEU A 45 2.11 -4.54 13.18
C LEU A 45 2.22 -5.12 14.59
N LEU A 46 2.70 -4.33 15.57
CA LEU A 46 2.97 -4.79 16.93
C LEU A 46 1.70 -5.12 17.72
N ASN A 47 0.55 -4.61 17.28
CA ASN A 47 -0.74 -4.85 17.93
C ASN A 47 -1.69 -5.69 17.07
N THR A 48 -1.23 -6.26 15.95
CA THR A 48 -2.08 -7.17 15.17
C THR A 48 -1.77 -8.61 15.54
N SER A 49 -2.74 -9.25 16.20
CA SER A 49 -2.86 -10.70 16.23
C SER A 49 -3.35 -11.22 14.88
N GLY A 50 -2.85 -12.37 14.44
CA GLY A 50 -3.21 -12.97 13.15
C GLY A 50 -2.35 -12.48 11.98
N THR A 51 -2.85 -12.76 10.78
CA THR A 51 -2.06 -12.68 9.55
C THR A 51 -2.19 -11.32 8.87
N VAL A 52 -1.04 -10.71 8.54
CA VAL A 52 -0.96 -9.41 7.86
C VAL A 52 0.03 -9.47 6.72
N VAL A 53 -0.40 -9.04 5.53
CA VAL A 53 0.51 -8.80 4.41
C VAL A 53 0.67 -7.30 4.21
N ILE A 54 1.91 -6.82 4.27
CA ILE A 54 2.25 -5.42 4.01
C ILE A 54 2.96 -5.28 2.67
N LYS A 55 2.40 -4.46 1.79
CA LYS A 55 3.07 -3.94 0.59
C LYS A 55 3.76 -2.62 0.92
N PHE A 56 5.08 -2.62 0.87
CA PHE A 56 5.89 -1.41 0.87
C PHE A 56 6.17 -0.97 -0.57
N TRP A 57 5.95 0.30 -0.87
CA TRP A 57 6.15 0.86 -2.21
C TRP A 57 6.68 2.28 -2.14
N ASP A 58 7.30 2.79 -3.21
CA ASP A 58 7.98 4.09 -3.24
C ASP A 58 7.21 5.20 -3.97
N GLY A 59 6.04 4.89 -4.53
CA GLY A 59 5.25 5.86 -5.30
C GLY A 59 5.30 5.69 -6.82
N LYS A 60 6.21 4.87 -7.37
CA LYS A 60 6.57 4.93 -8.79
C LYS A 60 5.98 3.81 -9.66
N MET A 61 5.30 2.82 -9.09
CA MET A 61 4.92 1.59 -9.81
C MET A 61 3.45 1.18 -9.61
N HIS A 62 2.68 1.19 -10.71
CA HIS A 62 1.22 1.00 -10.72
C HIS A 62 0.74 -0.43 -10.96
N LEU A 63 1.42 -1.24 -11.78
CA LEU A 63 0.94 -2.61 -12.10
C LEU A 63 0.83 -3.52 -10.87
N ALA A 64 1.72 -3.32 -9.89
CA ALA A 64 1.69 -4.00 -8.60
C ALA A 64 0.46 -3.65 -7.74
N GLU A 65 -0.29 -2.60 -8.08
CA GLU A 65 -1.48 -2.18 -7.33
C GLU A 65 -2.69 -3.03 -7.70
N GLU A 66 -2.77 -3.52 -8.94
CA GLU A 66 -3.92 -4.32 -9.37
C GLU A 66 -3.88 -5.73 -8.80
N ALA A 67 -2.74 -6.41 -8.95
CA ALA A 67 -2.52 -7.75 -8.40
C ALA A 67 -2.78 -7.78 -6.88
N PHE A 68 -2.24 -6.80 -6.14
CA PHE A 68 -2.41 -6.73 -4.70
C PHE A 68 -3.87 -6.49 -4.28
N ALA A 69 -4.59 -5.63 -5.01
CA ALA A 69 -6.01 -5.38 -4.76
C ALA A 69 -6.91 -6.56 -5.10
N GLU A 70 -6.53 -7.38 -6.08
CA GLU A 70 -7.26 -8.60 -6.40
C GLU A 70 -7.14 -9.64 -5.29
N VAL A 71 -5.90 -9.93 -4.85
CA VAL A 71 -5.65 -10.90 -3.77
C VAL A 71 -6.32 -10.45 -2.48
N ALA A 72 -6.25 -9.16 -2.15
CA ALA A 72 -6.90 -8.62 -0.95
C ALA A 72 -8.43 -8.80 -0.95
N LYS A 73 -9.08 -8.81 -2.12
CA LYS A 73 -10.52 -9.10 -2.21
C LYS A 73 -10.85 -10.57 -1.98
N LYS A 74 -9.95 -11.48 -2.36
CA LYS A 74 -10.15 -12.93 -2.23
C LYS A 74 -9.87 -13.40 -0.80
N LEU A 75 -8.80 -12.90 -0.20
CA LEU A 75 -8.27 -13.38 1.07
C LEU A 75 -8.49 -12.41 2.24
N GLY A 76 -9.23 -11.31 2.03
CA GLY A 76 -9.37 -10.22 3.01
C GLY A 76 -10.11 -10.60 4.29
N ASP A 77 -10.86 -11.71 4.27
CA ASP A 77 -11.56 -12.23 5.45
C ASP A 77 -10.60 -12.94 6.42
N ASP A 78 -9.52 -13.54 5.90
CA ASP A 78 -8.52 -14.29 6.67
C ASP A 78 -7.22 -13.50 6.89
N ILE A 79 -6.86 -12.65 5.93
CA ILE A 79 -5.59 -11.93 5.89
C ILE A 79 -5.85 -10.44 5.80
N LYS A 80 -5.21 -9.68 6.69
CA LYS A 80 -5.24 -8.22 6.63
C LYS A 80 -4.21 -7.69 5.63
N PHE A 81 -4.67 -6.93 4.64
CA PHE A 81 -3.80 -6.31 3.66
C PHE A 81 -3.53 -4.84 3.98
N VAL A 82 -2.25 -4.46 4.02
CA VAL A 82 -1.82 -3.09 4.32
C VAL A 82 -0.89 -2.60 3.22
N CYS A 83 -1.05 -1.34 2.83
CA CYS A 83 -0.15 -0.69 1.90
C CYS A 83 0.50 0.53 2.54
N VAL A 84 1.83 0.60 2.45
CA VAL A 84 2.66 1.63 3.08
C VAL A 84 3.52 2.29 2.01
N GLN A 85 3.26 3.58 1.75
CA GLN A 85 4.18 4.36 0.93
C GLN A 85 5.43 4.71 1.75
N THR A 86 6.59 4.30 1.27
CA THR A 86 7.88 4.49 1.93
C THR A 86 8.68 5.63 1.32
N ARG A 87 8.98 6.63 2.14
CA ARG A 87 9.81 7.80 1.82
C ARG A 87 10.97 7.94 2.79
N ARG A 88 10.81 7.50 4.04
CA ARG A 88 11.83 7.59 5.08
C ARG A 88 12.90 6.52 4.94
N ARG A 89 14.15 6.95 4.95
CA ARG A 89 15.33 6.07 4.93
C ARG A 89 15.34 5.10 6.11
N SER A 90 14.99 5.56 7.31
CA SER A 90 14.98 4.73 8.52
C SER A 90 14.03 3.54 8.42
N LEU A 91 12.84 3.71 7.83
CA LEU A 91 11.88 2.62 7.65
C LEU A 91 12.41 1.60 6.62
N LYS A 92 13.03 2.10 5.53
CA LYS A 92 13.65 1.25 4.52
C LYS A 92 14.81 0.44 5.09
N GLU A 93 15.66 1.06 5.90
CA GLU A 93 16.77 0.36 6.58
C GLU A 93 16.23 -0.67 7.58
N LYS A 94 15.24 -0.31 8.39
CA LYS A 94 14.65 -1.20 9.41
C LYS A 94 14.09 -2.49 8.81
N TYR A 95 13.34 -2.40 7.72
CA TYR A 95 12.75 -3.57 7.05
C TYR A 95 13.63 -4.13 5.92
N ASN A 96 14.84 -3.58 5.73
CA ASN A 96 15.75 -3.91 4.64
C ASN A 96 15.08 -3.84 3.25
N LEU A 97 14.34 -2.76 2.98
CA LEU A 97 13.60 -2.53 1.74
C LEU A 97 14.54 -2.05 0.63
N ARG A 98 15.09 -2.99 -0.14
CA ARG A 98 16.02 -2.72 -1.25
C ARG A 98 15.31 -2.60 -2.60
N VAL A 99 14.17 -3.26 -2.74
CA VAL A 99 13.40 -3.34 -3.98
C VAL A 99 11.98 -2.78 -3.74
N SER A 100 11.44 -2.06 -4.73
CA SER A 100 10.06 -1.56 -4.70
C SER A 100 9.26 -2.21 -5.84
N PRO A 101 8.08 -2.79 -5.59
CA PRO A 101 7.49 -3.02 -4.27
C PRO A 101 8.23 -4.13 -3.50
N THR A 102 8.03 -4.19 -2.19
CA THR A 102 8.34 -5.37 -1.35
C THR A 102 7.07 -5.76 -0.61
N TYR A 103 6.71 -7.03 -0.65
CA TYR A 103 5.62 -7.60 0.13
C TYR A 103 6.21 -8.39 1.30
N ILE A 104 5.69 -8.18 2.50
CA ILE A 104 6.14 -8.90 3.69
C ILE A 104 4.92 -9.51 4.38
N PHE A 105 4.99 -10.81 4.62
CA PHE A 105 4.00 -11.58 5.37
C PHE A 105 4.40 -11.59 6.84
N PHE A 106 3.47 -11.14 7.67
CA PHE A 106 3.59 -11.16 9.12
C PHE A 106 2.53 -12.07 9.71
N GLU A 107 2.92 -12.82 10.73
CA GLU A 107 2.02 -13.56 11.61
C GLU A 107 2.37 -13.18 13.04
N ASP A 108 1.38 -12.70 13.79
CA ASP A 108 1.55 -12.26 15.18
C ASP A 108 2.71 -11.27 15.36
N GLY A 109 2.80 -10.31 14.44
CA GLY A 109 3.82 -9.25 14.42
C GLY A 109 5.22 -9.70 14.01
N LYS A 110 5.42 -10.98 13.68
CA LYS A 110 6.72 -11.52 13.23
C LYS A 110 6.71 -11.72 11.73
N GLU A 111 7.77 -11.25 11.07
CA GLU A 111 7.98 -11.54 9.66
C GLU A 111 8.21 -13.04 9.45
N LYS A 112 7.45 -13.64 8.52
CA LYS A 112 7.58 -15.04 8.11
C LYS A 112 8.22 -15.20 6.74
N SER A 113 7.86 -14.32 5.82
CA SER A 113 8.25 -14.42 4.42
C SER A 113 8.17 -13.07 3.74
N ARG A 114 8.91 -12.92 2.63
CA ARG A 114 8.86 -11.70 1.81
C ARG A 114 9.02 -12.01 0.33
N ILE A 115 8.45 -11.15 -0.49
CA ILE A 115 8.65 -11.10 -1.94
C ILE A 115 9.19 -9.72 -2.29
N GLU A 116 10.28 -9.69 -3.04
CA GLU A 116 10.88 -8.47 -3.55
C GLU A 116 10.55 -8.30 -5.04
N GLY A 117 10.06 -7.13 -5.40
CA GLY A 117 9.72 -6.77 -6.77
C GLY A 117 8.27 -7.05 -7.15
N PRO A 118 7.90 -6.75 -8.40
CA PRO A 118 6.55 -6.93 -8.92
C PRO A 118 6.17 -8.41 -8.94
N SER A 119 4.91 -8.73 -8.66
CA SER A 119 4.41 -10.10 -8.72
C SER A 119 2.98 -10.12 -9.22
N PRO A 120 2.61 -11.09 -10.08
CA PRO A 120 1.23 -11.26 -10.53
C PRO A 120 0.33 -11.73 -9.38
N SER A 121 -0.98 -11.55 -9.54
CA SER A 121 -2.03 -11.91 -8.58
C SER A 121 -1.91 -13.36 -8.12
N GLU A 122 -1.84 -14.31 -9.06
CA GLU A 122 -1.77 -15.74 -8.77
C GLU A 122 -0.56 -16.10 -7.91
N ALA A 123 0.61 -15.51 -8.19
CA ALA A 123 1.80 -15.79 -7.40
C ALA A 123 1.69 -15.23 -5.98
N LEU A 124 1.07 -14.04 -5.82
CA LEU A 124 0.82 -13.46 -4.51
C LEU A 124 -0.23 -14.23 -3.70
N GLU A 125 -1.28 -14.73 -4.37
CA GLU A 125 -2.34 -15.55 -3.77
C GLU A 125 -1.78 -16.86 -3.23
N VAL A 126 -1.11 -17.65 -4.07
CA VAL A 126 -0.46 -18.90 -3.67
C VAL A 126 0.56 -18.66 -2.54
N TRP A 127 1.34 -17.58 -2.63
CA TRP A 127 2.28 -17.23 -1.57
C TRP A 127 1.57 -16.92 -0.25
N CYS A 128 0.43 -16.23 -0.26
CA CYS A 128 -0.34 -15.98 0.96
C CYS A 128 -0.86 -17.29 1.57
N GLU A 129 -1.45 -18.18 0.75
CA GLU A 129 -2.02 -19.45 1.19
C GLU A 129 -0.98 -20.38 1.85
N ILE A 130 0.22 -20.46 1.26
CA ILE A 130 1.33 -21.28 1.80
C ILE A 130 1.72 -20.84 3.21
N HIS A 131 1.65 -19.54 3.51
CA HIS A 131 2.12 -18.98 4.78
C HIS A 131 0.99 -18.72 5.79
N SER A 132 -0.28 -18.80 5.37
CA SER A 132 -1.44 -18.70 6.26
C SER A 132 -1.94 -20.05 6.78
N SER A 133 -1.30 -21.15 6.37
CA SER A 133 -1.67 -22.54 6.71
C SER A 133 -0.89 -23.08 7.91
#